data_AF-A0A0H2R058-F1
#
_entry.id   AF-A0A0H2R058-F1
#
_cell.length_a   1.000
_cell.length_b   1.000
_cell.length_c   1.000
_cell.angle_alpha   90.00
_cell.angle_beta   90.00
_cell.angle_gamma   90.00
#
_symmetry.space_group_name_H-M   'P 1'
#
loop_
_entity.id
_entity.type
_entity.pdbx_description
1 polymer ?
#
loop_
_entity_poly.entity_id
_entity_poly.type
_entity_poly.pdbx_seq_one_letter_code
_entity_poly.pdbx_strand_id
1 'polypeptide(L)'
;MKLAQISPEVVEWINIDACISETDPVILWEMENDYGFGVSSLGKNIIWSPETMPLLLEKYFGAPSIDVVLDANGIFEFSQVHNWHLDSWYRLATCMSILGTFAVAPIERKNITNPRQIHVDKILLYLREIDKSANVKRHLKSTILGSDSLMAYCHLMMCALDKEHFPHDPRYADDSVLSSIKNLATGLDVGTENERAMKLFLCTRFASLDRYCKHLLCGATGSYWSPHYLSPEIRRTVNKSVDGGMDFYEDRLYLLRFRFDGGVYIADHQKVKYHLSRILRKHICKGVFIDIMLIEEDMLYWVDLMTPYASGTVPDELNVTGHFPILADFESTNRPVYIANHFDDPTSLSLVTEGDAAIQYEGENGTWQSAERFVVLCLRHDPVDTPASYFPKSQQSGGMDPTGPARWFKFWPEKDAEVLDKCGEMEELVELENFMDDFSASTDPSDTRGQRKDKFYSAVKTTDPVLDDCDWFWGGPEWDVRCIESYDPEEDYYFDLEGESKYPRLRRQIIEDDSGSDVEDEGCATGSEESED
;
A
#
# COMPACT_ATOMS: atom_id res chain seq x y z
N MET A 1 -25.12 16.37 33.16
CA MET A 1 -23.80 16.44 32.48
C MET A 1 -23.50 17.90 32.22
N LYS A 2 -22.52 18.52 32.90
CA LYS A 2 -21.99 19.83 32.48
C LYS A 2 -20.93 19.53 31.41
N LEU A 3 -21.05 20.11 30.23
CA LEU A 3 -20.04 20.00 29.18
C LEU A 3 -18.69 20.46 29.76
N ALA A 4 -17.65 19.62 29.63
CA ALA A 4 -16.29 19.89 30.12
C ALA A 4 -15.74 21.25 29.64
N GLN A 5 -16.29 21.76 28.53
CA GLN A 5 -16.02 23.07 27.96
C GLN A 5 -16.29 24.26 28.91
N ILE A 6 -17.16 24.12 29.92
CA ILE A 6 -17.62 25.24 30.77
C ILE A 6 -16.72 25.42 32.02
N SER A 7 -15.98 24.39 32.44
CA SER A 7 -15.09 24.46 33.62
C SER A 7 -13.99 23.39 33.51
N PRO A 8 -12.96 23.61 32.68
CA PRO A 8 -11.87 22.65 32.46
C PRO A 8 -11.08 22.35 33.75
N GLU A 9 -11.05 23.28 34.70
CA GLU A 9 -10.40 23.13 36.02
C GLU A 9 -11.07 22.09 36.95
N VAL A 10 -12.34 21.74 36.69
CA VAL A 10 -13.21 20.97 37.60
C VAL A 10 -13.49 19.56 37.07
N VAL A 11 -12.78 19.14 36.04
CA VAL A 11 -12.89 17.77 35.54
C VAL A 11 -12.18 16.85 36.53
N GLU A 12 -12.92 16.33 37.51
CA GLU A 12 -12.47 15.23 38.35
C GLU A 12 -12.17 14.04 37.45
N TRP A 13 -10.92 13.58 37.44
CA TRP A 13 -10.44 12.48 36.59
C TRP A 13 -11.26 11.18 36.73
N ILE A 14 -11.94 10.98 37.87
CA ILE A 14 -12.89 9.88 38.08
C ILE A 14 -14.06 9.91 37.07
N ASN A 15 -14.49 11.08 36.62
CA ASN A 15 -15.53 11.21 35.60
C ASN A 15 -15.00 11.03 34.17
N ILE A 16 -13.69 11.16 33.96
CA ILE A 16 -13.04 10.95 32.65
C ILE A 16 -13.03 9.47 32.31
N ASP A 17 -12.80 8.56 33.26
CA ASP A 17 -12.78 7.12 32.97
C ASP A 17 -14.16 6.67 32.44
N ALA A 18 -15.25 7.18 33.01
CA ALA A 18 -16.61 6.96 32.52
C ALA A 18 -16.83 7.57 31.12
N CYS A 19 -16.45 8.84 30.91
CA CYS A 19 -16.62 9.51 29.61
C CYS A 19 -15.77 8.88 28.50
N ILE A 20 -14.50 8.57 28.76
CA ILE A 20 -13.57 7.98 27.79
C ILE A 20 -13.90 6.51 27.55
N SER A 21 -14.34 5.75 28.56
CA SER A 21 -14.76 4.35 28.35
C SER A 21 -15.91 4.18 27.36
N GLU A 22 -16.67 5.25 27.07
CA GLU A 22 -17.71 5.28 26.03
C GLU A 22 -17.25 5.97 24.73
N THR A 23 -16.09 6.62 24.73
CA THR A 23 -15.57 7.39 23.59
C THR A 23 -14.96 6.46 22.52
N ASP A 24 -14.97 6.84 21.26
CA ASP A 24 -14.33 6.10 20.17
C ASP A 24 -12.82 6.41 20.09
N PRO A 25 -11.91 5.45 19.79
CA PRO A 25 -10.51 5.74 19.49
C PRO A 25 -10.29 6.88 18.47
N VAL A 26 -11.17 7.01 17.46
CA VAL A 26 -11.15 8.08 16.46
C VAL A 26 -11.25 9.46 17.13
N ILE A 27 -12.10 9.60 18.14
CA ILE A 27 -12.30 10.86 18.86
C ILE A 27 -11.03 11.23 19.65
N LEU A 28 -10.34 10.26 20.25
CA LEU A 28 -9.07 10.52 20.96
C LEU A 28 -7.98 11.02 20.00
N TRP A 29 -7.95 10.49 18.78
CA TRP A 29 -7.02 10.92 17.74
C TRP A 29 -7.39 12.28 17.13
N GLU A 30 -8.67 12.55 16.85
CA GLU A 30 -9.14 13.86 16.39
C GLU A 30 -8.80 14.96 17.41
N MET A 31 -8.95 14.67 18.71
CA MET A 31 -8.52 15.57 19.78
C MET A 31 -7.01 15.86 19.77
N GLU A 32 -6.20 14.95 19.22
CA GLU A 32 -4.76 15.16 19.06
C GLU A 32 -4.45 16.12 17.93
N ASN A 33 -5.05 15.92 16.76
CA ASN A 33 -4.78 16.73 15.57
C ASN A 33 -5.34 18.14 15.66
N ASP A 34 -6.49 18.33 16.31
CA ASP A 34 -7.09 19.66 16.43
C ASP A 34 -6.49 20.50 17.57
N TYR A 35 -5.93 19.87 18.61
CA TYR A 35 -5.56 20.60 19.83
C TYR A 35 -4.16 20.34 20.37
N GLY A 36 -3.42 19.30 19.95
CA GLY A 36 -2.04 19.01 20.39
C GLY A 36 -1.81 18.80 21.90
N PHE A 37 -2.81 19.06 22.76
CA PHE A 37 -2.69 19.11 24.22
C PHE A 37 -3.35 17.91 24.94
N GLY A 38 -4.28 17.21 24.30
CA GLY A 38 -5.07 16.13 24.91
C GLY A 38 -4.25 14.89 25.23
N VAL A 39 -3.60 14.30 24.22
CA VAL A 39 -2.90 13.02 24.33
C VAL A 39 -1.66 13.10 25.23
N SER A 40 -0.95 14.24 25.21
CA SER A 40 0.15 14.51 26.13
C SER A 40 -0.25 14.50 27.61
N SER A 41 -1.43 15.02 27.91
CA SER A 41 -1.93 15.06 29.28
C SER A 41 -2.47 13.69 29.69
N LEU A 42 -3.13 12.98 28.79
CA LEU A 42 -3.59 11.61 29.01
C LEU A 42 -2.41 10.67 29.30
N GLY A 43 -1.35 10.71 28.47
CA GLY A 43 -0.15 9.91 28.68
C GLY A 43 0.46 10.12 30.06
N LYS A 44 0.62 11.39 30.48
CA LYS A 44 1.16 11.69 31.82
C LYS A 44 0.32 11.08 32.94
N ASN A 45 -1.00 11.11 32.83
CA ASN A 45 -1.88 10.52 33.84
C ASN A 45 -1.83 8.99 33.83
N ILE A 46 -1.73 8.36 32.65
CA ILE A 46 -1.52 6.92 32.53
C ILE A 46 -0.25 6.47 33.28
N ILE A 47 0.82 7.27 33.29
CA ILE A 47 2.05 6.93 34.02
C ILE A 47 1.96 7.25 35.51
N TRP A 48 1.51 8.46 35.83
CA TRP A 48 1.58 8.95 37.20
C TRP A 48 0.49 8.38 38.09
N SER A 49 -0.62 7.95 37.49
CA SER A 49 -1.80 7.46 38.20
C SER A 49 -2.52 6.32 37.43
N PRO A 50 -1.83 5.26 36.95
CA PRO A 50 -2.47 4.19 36.19
C PRO A 50 -3.63 3.51 36.92
N GLU A 51 -3.57 3.47 38.26
CA GLU A 51 -4.63 2.95 39.13
C GLU A 51 -5.94 3.74 39.05
N THR A 52 -5.89 4.97 38.54
CA THR A 52 -7.08 5.84 38.39
C THR A 52 -7.77 5.66 37.04
N MET A 53 -7.18 4.88 36.12
CA MET A 53 -7.66 4.69 34.75
C MET A 53 -7.62 3.21 34.28
N PRO A 54 -8.04 2.23 35.10
CA PRO A 54 -7.92 0.82 34.73
C PRO A 54 -8.77 0.44 33.51
N LEU A 55 -9.97 1.01 33.39
CA LEU A 55 -10.89 0.71 32.29
C LEU A 55 -10.39 1.26 30.96
N LEU A 56 -9.82 2.47 30.98
CA LEU A 56 -9.17 3.07 29.81
C LEU A 56 -7.96 2.23 29.38
N LEU A 57 -7.11 1.83 30.32
CA LEU A 57 -5.96 0.96 30.05
C LEU A 57 -6.38 -0.37 29.41
N GLU A 58 -7.41 -1.02 29.96
CA GLU A 58 -7.95 -2.27 29.41
C GLU A 58 -8.56 -2.09 28.02
N LYS A 59 -9.39 -1.05 27.83
CA LYS A 59 -10.13 -0.82 26.58
C LYS A 59 -9.24 -0.43 25.39
N TYR A 60 -8.26 0.44 25.62
CA TYR A 60 -7.44 1.02 24.53
C TYR A 60 -6.05 0.42 24.43
N PHE A 61 -5.50 -0.05 25.54
CA PHE A 61 -4.14 -0.58 25.60
C PHE A 61 -4.09 -2.04 26.02
N GLY A 62 -5.22 -2.72 26.20
CA GLY A 62 -5.24 -4.13 26.58
C GLY A 62 -4.35 -4.95 25.65
N ALA A 63 -3.48 -5.79 26.20
CA ALA A 63 -2.67 -6.66 25.35
C ALA A 63 -3.58 -7.65 24.62
N PRO A 64 -3.39 -7.87 23.30
CA PRO A 64 -4.08 -8.97 22.63
C PRO A 64 -3.65 -10.29 23.27
N SER A 65 -4.51 -11.29 23.17
CA SER A 65 -4.19 -12.65 23.59
C SER A 65 -4.39 -13.62 22.44
N ILE A 66 -3.61 -14.69 22.44
CA ILE A 66 -3.54 -15.63 21.34
C ILE A 66 -3.61 -17.02 21.94
N ASP A 67 -4.56 -17.80 21.44
CA ASP A 67 -4.67 -19.20 21.78
C ASP A 67 -3.74 -19.99 20.86
N VAL A 68 -2.88 -20.79 21.48
CA VAL A 68 -1.89 -21.60 20.79
C VAL A 68 -2.00 -23.06 21.18
N VAL A 69 -1.82 -23.92 20.19
CA VAL A 69 -1.68 -25.36 20.34
C VAL A 69 -0.28 -25.75 19.85
N LEU A 70 0.45 -26.54 20.63
CA LEU A 70 1.69 -27.13 20.15
C LEU A 70 1.38 -28.43 19.41
N ASP A 71 1.85 -28.53 18.16
CA ASP A 71 1.76 -29.77 17.40
C ASP A 71 2.72 -30.84 17.97
N ALA A 72 2.69 -32.05 17.39
CA ALA A 72 3.56 -33.15 17.81
C ALA A 72 5.07 -32.86 17.64
N ASN A 73 5.43 -31.85 16.83
CA ASN A 73 6.80 -31.41 16.58
C ASN A 73 7.19 -30.21 17.45
N GLY A 74 6.29 -29.70 18.30
CA GLY A 74 6.51 -28.50 19.10
C GLY A 74 6.42 -27.20 18.30
N ILE A 75 5.75 -27.22 17.14
CA ILE A 75 5.44 -26.03 16.35
C ILE A 75 4.15 -25.43 16.88
N PHE A 76 4.15 -24.11 17.05
CA PHE A 76 2.93 -23.38 17.44
C PHE A 76 1.95 -23.32 16.27
N GLU A 77 0.74 -23.82 16.52
CA GLU A 77 -0.44 -23.60 15.71
C GLU A 77 -1.32 -22.57 16.43
N PHE A 78 -1.54 -21.42 15.77
CA PHE A 78 -2.42 -20.40 16.29
C PHE A 78 -3.87 -20.81 15.98
N SER A 79 -4.74 -20.84 16.99
CA SER A 79 -6.15 -21.23 16.82
C SER A 79 -7.10 -20.04 16.85
N GLN A 80 -6.80 -19.03 17.69
CA GLN A 80 -7.64 -17.85 17.85
C GLN A 80 -6.83 -16.65 18.31
N VAL A 81 -7.28 -15.46 17.91
CA VAL A 81 -6.74 -14.18 18.37
C VAL A 81 -7.88 -13.40 18.99
N HIS A 82 -7.65 -12.87 20.19
CA HIS A 82 -8.65 -12.09 20.94
C HIS A 82 -8.18 -10.66 21.13
N ASN A 83 -9.12 -9.73 21.00
CA ASN A 83 -8.89 -8.29 21.16
C ASN A 83 -7.76 -7.78 20.26
N TRP A 84 -7.66 -8.27 19.02
CA TRP A 84 -6.67 -7.75 18.09
C TRP A 84 -7.04 -6.33 17.65
N HIS A 85 -6.16 -5.39 17.93
CA HIS A 85 -6.36 -3.99 17.58
C HIS A 85 -5.03 -3.26 17.32
N LEU A 86 -3.94 -4.01 17.22
CA LEU A 86 -2.60 -3.47 16.99
C LEU A 86 -2.37 -3.05 15.55
N ASP A 87 -3.31 -3.32 14.64
CA ASP A 87 -3.19 -2.93 13.24
C ASP A 87 -4.10 -1.73 12.91
N SER A 88 -4.88 -1.26 13.88
CA SER A 88 -5.67 -0.04 13.76
C SER A 88 -4.75 1.17 13.78
N TRP A 89 -4.68 1.91 12.67
CA TRP A 89 -3.86 3.12 12.55
C TRP A 89 -4.14 4.11 13.68
N TYR A 90 -5.41 4.39 13.98
CA TYR A 90 -5.78 5.34 15.02
C TYR A 90 -5.29 4.91 16.41
N ARG A 91 -5.40 3.61 16.73
CA ARG A 91 -4.94 3.08 18.02
C ARG A 91 -3.42 3.07 18.10
N LEU A 92 -2.75 2.67 17.02
CA LEU A 92 -1.30 2.71 16.92
C LEU A 92 -0.75 4.12 17.07
N ALA A 93 -1.31 5.09 16.33
CA ALA A 93 -0.95 6.50 16.42
C ALA A 93 -1.16 7.01 17.85
N THR A 94 -2.33 6.75 18.45
CA THR A 94 -2.60 7.11 19.85
C THR A 94 -1.59 6.49 20.82
N CYS A 95 -1.26 5.21 20.65
CA CYS A 95 -0.23 4.54 21.45
C CYS A 95 1.11 5.24 21.30
N MET A 96 1.59 5.44 20.07
CA MET A 96 2.89 6.04 19.81
C MET A 96 2.96 7.50 20.27
N SER A 97 1.90 8.27 20.14
CA SER A 97 1.81 9.64 20.64
C SER A 97 1.92 9.69 22.17
N ILE A 98 1.22 8.81 22.87
CA ILE A 98 1.36 8.67 24.32
C ILE A 98 2.81 8.32 24.69
N LEU A 99 3.45 7.40 23.98
CA LEU A 99 4.87 7.10 24.23
C LEU A 99 5.82 8.24 23.91
N GLY A 100 5.55 9.00 22.85
CA GLY A 100 6.34 10.17 22.49
C GLY A 100 6.36 11.18 23.61
N THR A 101 5.24 11.33 24.31
CA THR A 101 5.16 12.21 25.48
C THR A 101 6.04 11.75 26.62
N PHE A 102 6.30 10.45 26.72
CA PHE A 102 7.19 9.84 27.70
C PHE A 102 8.66 10.07 27.36
N ALA A 103 9.03 9.90 26.10
CA ALA A 103 10.39 10.10 25.62
C ALA A 103 10.85 11.58 25.72
N VAL A 104 9.92 12.53 25.55
CA VAL A 104 10.20 13.98 25.56
C VAL A 104 10.23 14.58 26.97
N ALA A 105 9.66 13.93 27.98
CA ALA A 105 9.61 14.48 29.34
C ALA A 105 10.99 14.63 30.03
N PRO A 106 12.00 13.74 29.80
CA PRO A 106 13.33 13.88 30.39
C PRO A 106 14.38 14.47 29.44
N ILE A 107 14.17 14.43 28.12
CA ILE A 107 15.15 14.86 27.10
C ILE A 107 14.80 16.29 26.69
N GLU A 108 15.73 17.22 26.87
CA GLU A 108 15.53 18.66 26.60
C GLU A 108 14.76 18.89 25.29
N ARG A 109 13.56 19.48 25.39
CA ARG A 109 12.55 19.71 24.34
C ARG A 109 13.03 20.40 23.05
N LYS A 110 14.31 20.77 22.92
CA LYS A 110 14.74 21.75 21.93
C LYS A 110 14.91 21.22 20.50
N ASN A 111 14.98 19.91 20.25
CA ASN A 111 15.35 19.39 18.92
C ASN A 111 14.51 18.22 18.35
N ILE A 112 13.41 17.80 18.97
CA ILE A 112 12.54 16.75 18.38
C ILE A 112 11.40 17.45 17.63
N THR A 113 11.62 17.75 16.35
CA THR A 113 10.62 18.36 15.46
C THR A 113 9.72 17.33 14.80
N ASN A 114 10.10 16.05 14.80
CA ASN A 114 9.32 14.98 14.18
C ASN A 114 9.00 13.88 15.20
N PRO A 115 7.72 13.69 15.59
CA PRO A 115 7.26 12.55 16.40
C PRO A 115 7.63 11.19 15.79
N ARG A 116 7.98 11.14 14.50
CA ARG A 116 8.41 9.92 13.81
C ARG A 116 9.84 9.47 14.17
N GLN A 117 10.67 10.36 14.73
CA GLN A 117 12.03 10.03 15.20
C GLN A 117 12.05 9.59 16.67
N ILE A 118 10.92 9.18 17.24
CA ILE A 118 10.95 8.65 18.60
C ILE A 118 11.70 7.32 18.57
N HIS A 119 12.97 7.36 18.99
CA HIS A 119 13.77 6.15 19.15
C HIS A 119 13.08 5.22 20.14
N VAL A 120 12.55 4.09 19.64
CA VAL A 120 11.93 3.05 20.47
C VAL A 120 12.85 2.62 21.60
N ASP A 121 14.15 2.58 21.39
CA ASP A 121 15.12 2.27 22.44
C ASP A 121 15.03 3.23 23.63
N LYS A 122 14.76 4.52 23.39
CA LYS A 122 14.57 5.50 24.46
C LYS A 122 13.24 5.28 25.17
N ILE A 123 12.17 4.94 24.44
CA ILE A 123 10.88 4.57 25.04
C ILE A 123 11.05 3.31 25.91
N LEU A 124 11.60 2.24 25.35
CA LEU A 124 11.78 0.96 26.04
C LEU A 124 12.70 1.13 27.25
N LEU A 125 13.78 1.89 27.13
CA LEU A 125 14.66 2.19 28.26
C LEU A 125 13.93 2.98 29.35
N TYR A 126 13.11 3.97 28.98
CA TYR A 126 12.28 4.71 29.93
C TYR A 126 11.24 3.81 30.61
N LEU A 127 10.55 2.94 29.87
CA LEU A 127 9.59 1.98 30.42
C LEU A 127 10.28 1.01 31.39
N ARG A 128 11.49 0.52 31.06
CA ARG A 128 12.32 -0.31 31.96
C ARG A 128 12.78 0.44 33.21
N GLU A 129 12.98 1.75 33.13
CA GLU A 129 13.31 2.57 34.31
C GLU A 129 12.07 2.82 35.18
N ILE A 130 10.89 3.04 34.58
CA ILE A 130 9.60 3.08 35.28
C ILE A 130 9.29 1.72 35.94
N ASP A 131 9.72 0.62 35.32
CA ASP A 131 9.54 -0.75 35.82
C ASP A 131 10.11 -0.97 37.23
N LYS A 132 11.01 -0.08 37.70
CA LYS A 132 11.48 -0.06 39.08
C LYS A 132 10.37 0.30 40.09
N SER A 133 9.28 0.92 39.65
CA SER A 133 8.07 1.15 40.43
C SER A 133 7.12 -0.05 40.33
N ALA A 134 7.14 -0.93 41.33
CA ALA A 134 6.30 -2.13 41.37
C ALA A 134 4.80 -1.87 41.18
N ASN A 135 4.31 -0.68 41.53
CA ASN A 135 2.91 -0.29 41.36
C ASN A 135 2.56 -0.02 39.89
N VAL A 136 3.39 0.72 39.16
CA VAL A 136 3.11 1.04 37.75
C VAL A 136 3.19 -0.25 36.91
N LYS A 137 4.22 -1.07 37.14
CA LYS A 137 4.36 -2.39 36.49
C LYS A 137 3.12 -3.26 36.63
N ARG A 138 2.52 -3.29 37.83
CA ARG A 138 1.35 -4.13 38.10
C ARG A 138 0.17 -3.74 37.20
N HIS A 139 -0.05 -2.45 36.98
CA HIS A 139 -1.19 -1.95 36.19
C HIS A 139 -0.93 -2.03 34.67
N LEU A 140 0.32 -1.95 34.24
CA LEU A 140 0.66 -2.07 32.81
C LEU A 140 0.86 -3.52 32.35
N LYS A 141 1.00 -4.50 33.25
CA LYS A 141 1.36 -5.89 32.90
C LYS A 141 0.43 -6.54 31.85
N SER A 142 -0.86 -6.20 31.86
CA SER A 142 -1.86 -6.72 30.92
C SER A 142 -2.11 -5.80 29.74
N THR A 143 -1.27 -4.79 29.53
CA THR A 143 -1.39 -3.82 28.45
C THR A 143 -0.22 -3.93 27.48
N ILE A 144 -0.40 -3.37 26.28
CA ILE A 144 0.64 -3.21 25.26
C ILE A 144 1.86 -2.50 25.86
N LEU A 145 1.61 -1.46 26.66
CA LEU A 145 2.64 -0.65 27.34
C LEU A 145 3.50 -1.45 28.33
N GLY A 146 3.01 -2.59 28.83
CA GLY A 146 3.77 -3.47 29.72
C GLY A 146 4.61 -4.54 29.02
N SER A 147 4.60 -4.59 27.68
CA SER A 147 5.27 -5.64 26.90
C SER A 147 6.19 -5.06 25.84
N ASP A 148 7.50 -5.18 26.03
CA ASP A 148 8.53 -4.72 25.08
C ASP A 148 8.26 -5.22 23.64
N SER A 149 7.76 -6.45 23.49
CA SER A 149 7.46 -7.03 22.18
C SER A 149 6.23 -6.40 21.53
N LEU A 150 5.16 -6.17 22.29
CA LEU A 150 3.97 -5.50 21.73
C LEU A 150 4.31 -4.06 21.35
N MET A 151 5.11 -3.37 22.16
CA MET A 151 5.60 -2.02 21.85
C MET A 151 6.45 -1.97 20.60
N ALA A 152 7.40 -2.91 20.46
CA ALA A 152 8.23 -3.02 19.27
C ALA A 152 7.38 -3.30 18.01
N TYR A 153 6.37 -4.17 18.13
CA TYR A 153 5.43 -4.43 17.04
C TYR A 153 4.62 -3.18 16.66
N CYS A 154 4.07 -2.43 17.62
CA CYS A 154 3.32 -1.21 17.34
C CYS A 154 4.16 -0.18 16.58
N HIS A 155 5.44 -0.02 16.95
CA HIS A 155 6.33 0.86 16.21
C HIS A 155 6.55 0.40 14.77
N LEU A 156 6.80 -0.90 14.57
CA LEU A 156 6.96 -1.45 13.22
C LEU A 156 5.69 -1.29 12.37
N MET A 157 4.53 -1.51 12.95
CA MET A 157 3.24 -1.31 12.28
C MET A 157 3.03 0.15 11.88
N MET A 158 3.38 1.10 12.76
CA MET A 158 3.31 2.52 12.40
C MET A 158 4.22 2.87 11.23
N CYS A 159 5.46 2.37 11.22
CA CYS A 159 6.34 2.56 10.08
C CYS A 159 5.77 1.92 8.80
N ALA A 160 5.20 0.72 8.90
CA ALA A 160 4.61 0.04 7.75
C ALA A 160 3.39 0.78 7.18
N LEU A 161 2.51 1.29 8.05
CA LEU A 161 1.24 1.90 7.67
C LEU A 161 1.35 3.37 7.27
N ASP A 162 2.39 4.11 7.70
CA ASP A 162 2.60 5.51 7.29
C ASP A 162 3.00 5.63 5.80
N LYS A 163 3.00 4.51 5.07
CA LYS A 163 3.44 4.40 3.67
C LYS A 163 4.86 4.93 3.43
N GLU A 164 5.63 5.14 4.48
CA GLU A 164 7.08 5.28 4.41
C GLU A 164 7.60 3.87 4.10
N HIS A 165 7.64 3.57 2.80
CA HIS A 165 8.01 2.25 2.32
C HIS A 165 9.32 1.86 2.99
N PHE A 166 9.32 0.72 3.67
CA PHE A 166 10.55 0.19 4.21
C PHE A 166 11.56 0.11 3.07
N PRO A 167 12.79 0.58 3.29
CA PRO A 167 13.78 0.51 2.25
C PRO A 167 13.92 -0.94 1.83
N HIS A 168 13.85 -1.17 0.52
CA HIS A 168 13.95 -2.49 -0.10
C HIS A 168 15.19 -3.25 0.38
N ASP A 169 16.22 -2.48 0.70
CA ASP A 169 17.45 -2.95 1.28
C ASP A 169 17.49 -2.63 2.79
N PRO A 170 17.51 -3.67 3.66
CA PRO A 170 17.57 -3.51 5.11
C PRO A 170 18.73 -2.64 5.61
N ARG A 171 19.79 -2.46 4.80
CA ARG A 171 20.93 -1.61 5.12
C ARG A 171 20.56 -0.12 5.25
N TYR A 172 19.44 0.30 4.68
CA TYR A 172 18.94 1.68 4.80
C TYR A 172 17.80 1.82 5.81
N ALA A 173 17.40 0.72 6.47
CA ALA A 173 16.37 0.80 7.50
C ALA A 173 16.86 1.66 8.66
N ASP A 174 15.97 2.49 9.21
CA ASP A 174 16.26 3.29 10.38
C ASP A 174 16.70 2.39 11.55
N ASP A 175 17.73 2.80 12.30
CA ASP A 175 18.24 2.06 13.46
C ASP A 175 17.13 1.68 14.46
N SER A 176 16.11 2.52 14.60
CA SER A 176 14.95 2.26 15.47
C SER A 176 14.05 1.13 14.95
N VAL A 177 13.87 1.01 13.63
CA VAL A 177 13.15 -0.10 12.99
C VAL A 177 13.93 -1.39 13.21
N LEU A 178 15.24 -1.36 12.95
CA LEU A 178 16.12 -2.52 13.17
C LEU A 178 16.14 -2.95 14.63
N SER A 179 16.16 -2.00 15.58
CA SER A 179 16.09 -2.31 17.00
C SER A 179 14.74 -2.92 17.38
N SER A 180 13.64 -2.44 16.82
CA SER A 180 12.31 -2.99 17.07
C SER A 180 12.19 -4.43 16.55
N ILE A 181 12.72 -4.70 15.36
CA ILE A 181 12.81 -6.06 14.81
C ILE A 181 13.65 -6.95 15.72
N LYS A 182 14.83 -6.47 16.16
CA LYS A 182 15.68 -7.22 17.08
C LYS A 182 14.95 -7.51 18.39
N ASN A 183 14.22 -6.56 18.96
CA ASN A 183 13.46 -6.79 20.20
C ASN A 183 12.32 -7.81 20.02
N LEU A 184 11.67 -7.84 18.86
CA LEU A 184 10.67 -8.85 18.54
C LEU A 184 11.28 -10.25 18.38
N ALA A 185 12.36 -10.34 17.61
CA ALA A 185 13.00 -11.61 17.29
C ALA A 185 13.86 -12.16 18.44
N THR A 186 14.41 -11.28 19.29
CA THR A 186 15.22 -11.70 20.44
C THR A 186 14.33 -12.38 21.46
N GLY A 187 14.68 -13.62 21.80
CA GLY A 187 13.91 -14.42 22.75
C GLY A 187 12.74 -15.18 22.13
N LEU A 188 12.75 -15.44 20.82
CA LEU A 188 11.98 -16.56 20.28
C LEU A 188 12.39 -17.89 20.95
N ASP A 189 13.65 -18.00 21.38
CA ASP A 189 14.19 -19.16 22.10
C ASP A 189 14.14 -19.04 23.64
N VAL A 190 13.79 -17.86 24.17
CA VAL A 190 13.90 -17.55 25.61
C VAL A 190 12.62 -16.91 26.12
N GLY A 191 12.04 -17.50 27.15
CA GLY A 191 10.84 -17.00 27.81
C GLY A 191 9.86 -18.11 28.14
N THR A 192 8.70 -17.73 28.66
CA THR A 192 7.57 -18.64 28.80
C THR A 192 7.04 -19.07 27.43
N GLU A 193 6.28 -20.16 27.38
CA GLU A 193 5.65 -20.62 26.14
C GLU A 193 4.76 -19.54 25.51
N ASN A 194 3.95 -18.86 26.32
CA ASN A 194 3.08 -17.78 25.86
C ASN A 194 3.86 -16.57 25.30
N GLU A 195 4.97 -16.21 25.92
CA GLU A 195 5.82 -15.11 25.42
C GLU A 195 6.46 -15.45 24.08
N ARG A 196 6.95 -16.70 23.93
CA ARG A 196 7.51 -17.19 22.66
C ARG A 196 6.45 -17.25 21.57
N ALA A 197 5.27 -17.79 21.89
CA ALA A 197 4.12 -17.83 21.00
C ALA A 197 3.71 -16.42 20.53
N MET A 198 3.59 -15.47 21.46
CA MET A 198 3.25 -14.08 21.14
C MET A 198 4.30 -13.44 20.23
N LYS A 199 5.59 -13.57 20.54
CA LYS A 199 6.67 -13.02 19.69
C LYS A 199 6.67 -13.64 18.30
N LEU A 200 6.50 -14.95 18.20
CA LEU A 200 6.42 -15.65 16.92
C LEU A 200 5.22 -15.15 16.11
N PHE A 201 4.07 -14.98 16.75
CA PHE A 201 2.90 -14.41 16.11
C PHE A 201 3.15 -12.99 15.61
N LEU A 202 3.70 -12.10 16.43
CA LEU A 202 3.98 -10.71 16.06
C LEU A 202 4.97 -10.64 14.88
N CYS A 203 6.03 -11.45 14.90
CA CYS A 203 6.99 -11.55 13.80
C CYS A 203 6.33 -12.05 12.51
N THR A 204 5.52 -13.12 12.62
CA THR A 204 4.79 -13.68 11.48
C THR A 204 3.81 -12.65 10.90
N ARG A 205 3.07 -11.97 11.78
CA ARG A 205 2.11 -10.96 11.37
C ARG A 205 2.80 -9.82 10.65
N PHE A 206 3.89 -9.29 11.19
CA PHE A 206 4.69 -8.26 10.54
C PHE A 206 5.19 -8.72 9.16
N ALA A 207 5.74 -9.94 9.05
CA ALA A 207 6.16 -10.51 7.78
C ALA A 207 5.01 -10.79 6.79
N SER A 208 3.77 -10.91 7.29
CA SER A 208 2.57 -11.07 6.46
C SER A 208 1.99 -9.76 5.95
N LEU A 209 2.51 -8.61 6.39
CA LEU A 209 2.05 -7.33 5.85
C LEU A 209 2.45 -7.21 4.39
N ASP A 210 3.71 -7.41 4.08
CA ASP A 210 4.24 -7.43 2.72
C ASP A 210 5.63 -8.07 2.72
N ARG A 211 6.17 -8.26 1.52
CA ARG A 211 7.51 -8.82 1.33
C ARG A 211 8.63 -7.94 1.88
N TYR A 212 8.52 -6.62 1.91
CA TYR A 212 9.58 -5.77 2.47
C TYR A 212 9.69 -5.95 3.98
N CYS A 213 8.55 -6.03 4.68
CA CYS A 213 8.50 -6.38 6.10
C CYS A 213 9.16 -7.75 6.35
N LYS A 214 8.85 -8.74 5.50
CA LYS A 214 9.50 -10.06 5.53
C LYS A 214 11.01 -9.97 5.30
N HIS A 215 11.47 -9.22 4.29
CA HIS A 215 12.89 -9.06 3.98
C HIS A 215 13.65 -8.34 5.08
N LEU A 216 13.06 -7.31 5.70
CA LEU A 216 13.63 -6.65 6.87
C LEU A 216 13.79 -7.62 8.03
N LEU A 217 12.75 -8.40 8.33
CA LEU A 217 12.79 -9.39 9.39
C LEU A 217 13.85 -10.47 9.11
N CYS A 218 13.93 -10.96 7.87
CA CYS A 218 14.96 -11.92 7.45
C CYS A 218 16.37 -11.33 7.56
N GLY A 219 16.57 -10.11 7.08
CA GLY A 219 17.87 -9.43 7.11
C GLY A 219 18.36 -9.15 8.53
N ALA A 220 17.46 -8.76 9.43
CA ALA A 220 17.80 -8.46 10.82
C ALA A 220 18.02 -9.72 11.68
N THR A 221 17.38 -10.84 11.35
CA THR A 221 17.45 -12.08 12.16
C THR A 221 18.38 -13.14 11.59
N GLY A 222 18.69 -13.08 10.29
CA GLY A 222 19.39 -14.15 9.57
C GLY A 222 18.54 -15.41 9.35
N SER A 223 17.26 -15.39 9.74
CA SER A 223 16.34 -16.52 9.61
C SER A 223 15.38 -16.31 8.45
N TYR A 224 14.97 -17.39 7.78
CA TYR A 224 13.88 -17.33 6.81
C TYR A 224 12.54 -17.24 7.53
N TRP A 225 11.70 -16.31 7.07
CA TRP A 225 10.35 -16.12 7.58
C TRP A 225 9.35 -16.37 6.46
N SER A 226 8.29 -17.14 6.76
CA SER A 226 7.19 -17.38 5.84
C SER A 226 5.93 -16.68 6.35
N PRO A 227 5.15 -16.01 5.49
CA PRO A 227 3.86 -15.45 5.88
C PRO A 227 2.79 -16.53 6.14
N HIS A 228 3.09 -17.82 5.91
CA HIS A 228 2.15 -18.93 6.06
C HIS A 228 2.09 -19.56 7.44
N TYR A 229 2.78 -19.02 8.44
CA TYR A 229 2.61 -19.51 9.81
C TYR A 229 1.24 -19.14 10.40
N LEU A 230 0.48 -18.20 9.78
CA LEU A 230 -0.92 -17.95 10.12
C LEU A 230 -1.86 -18.77 9.22
N SER A 231 -2.84 -19.44 9.83
CA SER A 231 -3.95 -20.06 9.10
C SER A 231 -4.73 -19.00 8.32
N PRO A 232 -5.37 -19.37 7.18
CA PRO A 232 -6.20 -18.44 6.42
C PRO A 232 -7.31 -17.78 7.26
N GLU A 233 -7.87 -18.49 8.23
CA GLU A 233 -8.88 -17.97 9.15
C GLU A 233 -8.32 -16.85 10.02
N ILE A 234 -7.17 -17.08 10.64
CA ILE A 234 -6.53 -16.08 11.51
C ILE A 234 -6.07 -14.89 10.70
N ARG A 235 -5.46 -15.12 9.52
CA ARG A 235 -5.05 -14.04 8.64
C ARG A 235 -6.23 -13.13 8.30
N ARG A 236 -7.36 -13.70 7.87
CA ARG A 236 -8.60 -12.97 7.61
C ARG A 236 -9.09 -12.18 8.83
N THR A 237 -9.08 -12.78 10.02
CA THR A 237 -9.50 -12.07 11.25
C THR A 237 -8.61 -10.87 11.55
N VAL A 238 -7.30 -11.02 11.37
CA VAL A 238 -6.31 -10.00 11.72
C VAL A 238 -6.26 -8.90 10.65
N ASN A 239 -6.36 -9.25 9.37
CA ASN A 239 -6.45 -8.29 8.24
C ASN A 239 -7.65 -7.36 8.36
N LYS A 240 -8.83 -7.89 8.71
CA LYS A 240 -10.05 -7.09 8.95
C LYS A 240 -9.91 -6.02 10.04
N SER A 241 -8.83 -6.04 10.82
CA SER A 241 -8.56 -5.08 11.89
C SER A 241 -7.52 -4.02 11.48
N VAL A 242 -7.02 -4.05 10.24
CA VAL A 242 -6.10 -3.04 9.70
C VAL A 242 -6.94 -1.86 9.21
N ASP A 243 -6.96 -0.76 9.96
CA ASP A 243 -7.74 0.42 9.54
C ASP A 243 -7.11 1.09 8.30
N GLY A 244 -7.88 1.20 7.22
CA GLY A 244 -7.69 2.22 6.18
C GLY A 244 -6.48 2.10 5.25
N GLY A 245 -5.82 0.94 5.08
CA GLY A 245 -4.52 0.99 4.37
C GLY A 245 -3.89 -0.23 3.74
N MET A 246 -4.49 -1.42 3.74
CA MET A 246 -3.99 -2.54 2.94
C MET A 246 -5.03 -3.12 1.99
N ASP A 247 -6.31 -2.99 2.34
CA ASP A 247 -7.38 -3.50 1.52
C ASP A 247 -8.00 -2.35 0.70
N PHE A 248 -7.39 -2.01 -0.43
CA PHE A 248 -8.13 -1.34 -1.53
C PHE A 248 -9.20 -2.27 -2.16
N TYR A 249 -9.37 -3.44 -1.55
CA TYR A 249 -9.48 -4.70 -2.22
C TYR A 249 -10.17 -5.72 -1.26
N GLU A 250 -11.21 -5.27 -0.55
CA GLU A 250 -11.92 -6.11 0.45
C GLU A 250 -12.93 -7.10 -0.17
N ASP A 251 -13.39 -6.90 -1.41
CA ASP A 251 -14.44 -7.73 -2.03
C ASP A 251 -14.08 -8.16 -3.46
N ARG A 252 -14.02 -9.49 -3.70
CA ARG A 252 -14.02 -10.18 -5.01
C ARG A 252 -13.54 -9.35 -6.20
N LEU A 253 -12.24 -9.23 -6.30
CA LEU A 253 -11.63 -8.25 -7.16
C LEU A 253 -11.16 -8.84 -8.46
N TYR A 254 -11.23 -8.01 -9.47
CA TYR A 254 -10.56 -8.28 -10.71
C TYR A 254 -10.07 -7.00 -11.37
N LEU A 255 -9.06 -7.16 -12.20
CA LEU A 255 -8.68 -6.16 -13.20
C LEU A 255 -9.15 -6.65 -14.56
N LEU A 256 -9.61 -5.71 -15.37
CA LEU A 256 -9.84 -5.95 -16.79
C LEU A 256 -8.73 -5.28 -17.60
N ARG A 257 -8.18 -6.05 -18.53
CA ARG A 257 -7.24 -5.57 -19.54
C ARG A 257 -7.94 -5.56 -20.88
N PHE A 258 -8.29 -4.36 -21.34
CA PHE A 258 -8.82 -4.13 -22.66
C PHE A 258 -7.65 -3.99 -23.64
N ARG A 259 -7.59 -4.87 -24.63
CA ARG A 259 -6.61 -4.83 -25.71
C ARG A 259 -7.30 -4.46 -27.01
N PHE A 260 -6.66 -3.61 -27.80
CA PHE A 260 -7.11 -3.18 -29.11
C PHE A 260 -5.90 -2.93 -30.00
N ASP A 261 -6.14 -2.75 -31.31
CA ASP A 261 -5.05 -2.46 -32.25
C ASP A 261 -4.30 -1.19 -31.85
N GLY A 262 -3.08 -1.38 -31.34
CA GLY A 262 -2.16 -0.32 -30.95
C GLY A 262 -2.20 0.10 -29.48
N GLY A 263 -2.84 -0.66 -28.57
CA GLY A 263 -2.70 -0.35 -27.14
C GLY A 263 -3.47 -1.23 -26.17
N VAL A 264 -3.23 -0.93 -24.89
CA VAL A 264 -3.83 -1.59 -23.74
C VAL A 264 -4.40 -0.55 -22.79
N TYR A 265 -5.52 -0.90 -22.18
CA TYR A 265 -6.17 -0.13 -21.14
C TYR A 265 -6.52 -1.03 -19.96
N ILE A 266 -6.20 -0.59 -18.74
CA ILE A 266 -6.49 -1.34 -17.50
C ILE A 266 -7.62 -0.67 -16.74
N ALA A 267 -8.58 -1.45 -16.29
CA ALA A 267 -9.67 -1.01 -15.43
C ALA A 267 -9.74 -1.84 -14.16
N ASP A 268 -9.99 -1.19 -13.02
CA ASP A 268 -10.39 -1.88 -11.79
C ASP A 268 -11.89 -2.19 -11.81
N HIS A 269 -12.31 -3.25 -11.11
CA HIS A 269 -13.72 -3.66 -11.01
C HIS A 269 -14.68 -2.53 -10.56
N GLN A 270 -14.25 -1.62 -9.69
CA GLN A 270 -15.07 -0.50 -9.20
C GLN A 270 -15.40 0.51 -10.30
N LYS A 271 -14.51 0.66 -11.28
CA LYS A 271 -14.61 1.68 -12.34
C LYS A 271 -14.75 1.09 -13.73
N VAL A 272 -14.96 -0.22 -13.87
CA VAL A 272 -15.19 -0.87 -15.17
C VAL A 272 -16.23 -0.12 -15.99
N LYS A 273 -17.32 0.32 -15.38
CA LYS A 273 -18.42 1.05 -16.06
C LYS A 273 -17.93 2.35 -16.73
N TYR A 274 -17.21 3.16 -15.96
CA TYR A 274 -16.63 4.41 -16.42
C TYR A 274 -15.59 4.16 -17.53
N HIS A 275 -14.73 3.16 -17.33
CA HIS A 275 -13.66 2.85 -18.28
C HIS A 275 -14.17 2.20 -19.57
N LEU A 276 -15.11 1.26 -19.49
CA LEU A 276 -15.67 0.53 -20.63
C LEU A 276 -16.28 1.48 -21.66
N SER A 277 -17.13 2.40 -21.20
CA SER A 277 -17.77 3.38 -22.07
C SER A 277 -16.75 4.31 -22.73
N ARG A 278 -15.69 4.71 -22.00
CA ARG A 278 -14.60 5.54 -22.52
C ARG A 278 -13.78 4.79 -23.59
N ILE A 279 -13.42 3.54 -23.30
CA ILE A 279 -12.65 2.66 -24.19
C ILE A 279 -13.45 2.41 -25.46
N LEU A 280 -14.72 2.03 -25.33
CA LEU A 280 -15.56 1.78 -26.49
C LEU A 280 -15.72 3.06 -27.31
N ARG A 281 -16.04 4.23 -26.73
CA ARG A 281 -16.11 5.49 -27.50
C ARG A 281 -14.87 5.79 -28.36
N LYS A 282 -13.68 5.43 -27.89
CA LYS A 282 -12.40 5.66 -28.57
C LYS A 282 -12.00 4.51 -29.52
N HIS A 283 -12.30 3.27 -29.16
CA HIS A 283 -11.72 2.08 -29.79
C HIS A 283 -12.76 1.10 -30.37
N ILE A 284 -14.05 1.44 -30.39
CA ILE A 284 -15.15 0.60 -30.89
C ILE A 284 -14.95 0.05 -32.31
N CYS A 285 -14.09 0.67 -33.12
CA CYS A 285 -13.79 0.25 -34.49
C CYS A 285 -12.55 -0.67 -34.60
N LYS A 286 -11.75 -0.77 -33.54
CA LYS A 286 -10.54 -1.59 -33.46
C LYS A 286 -10.91 -2.82 -32.65
N GLY A 287 -10.71 -4.03 -33.18
CA GLY A 287 -11.16 -5.26 -32.52
C GLY A 287 -10.80 -5.25 -31.03
N VAL A 288 -11.79 -5.35 -30.16
CA VAL A 288 -11.60 -5.28 -28.71
C VAL A 288 -11.42 -6.70 -28.19
N PHE A 289 -10.44 -6.89 -27.31
CA PHE A 289 -10.28 -8.12 -26.53
C PHE A 289 -10.27 -7.72 -25.07
N ILE A 290 -10.88 -8.54 -24.22
CA ILE A 290 -10.89 -8.33 -22.79
C ILE A 290 -10.21 -9.52 -22.16
N ASP A 291 -9.17 -9.26 -21.39
CA ASP A 291 -8.62 -10.23 -20.47
C ASP A 291 -9.01 -9.83 -19.04
N ILE A 292 -9.03 -10.81 -18.15
CA ILE A 292 -9.35 -10.63 -16.74
C ILE A 292 -8.22 -11.19 -15.87
N MET A 293 -7.89 -10.48 -14.81
CA MET A 293 -7.04 -10.96 -13.73
C MET A 293 -7.89 -11.03 -12.46
N LEU A 294 -8.13 -12.25 -11.97
CA LEU A 294 -8.80 -12.44 -10.69
C LEU A 294 -7.79 -12.20 -9.57
N ILE A 295 -8.13 -11.31 -8.65
CA ILE A 295 -7.28 -10.91 -7.53
C ILE A 295 -7.87 -11.49 -6.26
N GLU A 296 -7.07 -12.27 -5.56
CA GLU A 296 -7.43 -12.83 -4.26
C GLU A 296 -6.94 -11.89 -3.14
N GLU A 297 -7.49 -12.07 -1.93
CA GLU A 297 -7.08 -11.33 -0.74
C GLU A 297 -5.55 -11.46 -0.52
N ASP A 298 -4.92 -10.33 -0.17
CA ASP A 298 -3.47 -10.19 0.05
C ASP A 298 -2.57 -10.51 -1.17
N MET A 299 -3.11 -10.61 -2.39
CA MET A 299 -2.27 -10.93 -3.55
C MET A 299 -1.44 -9.73 -4.02
N LEU A 300 -2.09 -8.56 -4.12
CA LEU A 300 -1.53 -7.36 -4.74
C LEU A 300 -1.51 -6.18 -3.77
N TYR A 301 -0.61 -5.23 -4.02
CA TYR A 301 -0.54 -3.95 -3.30
C TYR A 301 0.16 -2.89 -4.16
N TRP A 302 -0.05 -1.63 -3.81
CA TRP A 302 0.56 -0.48 -4.48
C TRP A 302 1.90 -0.13 -3.84
N VAL A 303 2.93 0.02 -4.67
CA VAL A 303 4.30 0.34 -4.23
C VAL A 303 4.73 1.69 -4.78
N ASP A 304 5.13 2.59 -3.90
CA ASP A 304 5.85 3.79 -4.28
C ASP A 304 7.32 3.42 -4.57
N LEU A 305 7.65 3.29 -5.85
CA LEU A 305 9.01 2.99 -6.33
C LEU A 305 9.80 4.26 -6.71
N MET A 306 9.18 5.43 -6.60
CA MET A 306 9.73 6.71 -7.05
C MET A 306 10.07 7.66 -5.89
N THR A 307 9.69 7.36 -4.65
CA THR A 307 10.03 8.22 -3.53
C THR A 307 11.53 8.14 -3.17
N PRO A 308 12.20 9.29 -2.95
CA PRO A 308 13.59 9.36 -2.51
C PRO A 308 13.79 8.57 -1.23
N TYR A 309 14.58 7.50 -1.31
CA TYR A 309 15.16 6.90 -0.12
C TYR A 309 16.10 7.89 0.57
N ALA A 310 16.38 7.65 1.86
CA ALA A 310 17.16 8.44 2.83
C ALA A 310 18.31 9.35 2.33
N SER A 311 18.85 9.10 1.14
CA SER A 311 19.70 10.01 0.35
C SER A 311 19.08 11.37 -0.04
N GLY A 312 17.75 11.54 0.02
CA GLY A 312 17.08 12.79 -0.34
C GLY A 312 17.04 13.11 -1.85
N THR A 313 17.50 12.19 -2.69
CA THR A 313 17.43 12.30 -4.16
C THR A 313 16.35 11.37 -4.69
N VAL A 314 15.35 11.94 -5.35
CA VAL A 314 14.29 11.17 -6.03
C VAL A 314 15.00 10.32 -7.11
N PRO A 315 14.75 9.00 -7.20
CA PRO A 315 15.21 8.24 -8.36
C PRO A 315 14.75 8.94 -9.64
N ASP A 316 15.70 9.20 -10.54
CA ASP A 316 15.40 9.83 -11.83
C ASP A 316 14.55 8.90 -12.73
N GLU A 317 14.50 7.60 -12.44
CA GLU A 317 13.92 6.57 -13.29
C GLU A 317 13.32 5.42 -12.45
N LEU A 318 12.22 4.83 -12.94
CA LEU A 318 11.60 3.65 -12.34
C LEU A 318 12.55 2.43 -12.38
N ASN A 319 12.81 1.85 -11.20
CA ASN A 319 13.55 0.60 -11.08
C ASN A 319 12.67 -0.47 -10.43
N VAL A 320 12.30 -1.50 -11.19
CA VAL A 320 11.44 -2.59 -10.71
C VAL A 320 12.23 -3.79 -10.16
N THR A 321 13.56 -3.69 -10.10
CA THR A 321 14.44 -4.78 -9.66
C THR A 321 14.06 -5.25 -8.27
N GLY A 322 13.53 -6.47 -8.21
CA GLY A 322 13.13 -7.09 -6.94
C GLY A 322 11.78 -6.63 -6.42
N HIS A 323 10.86 -6.08 -7.25
CA HIS A 323 9.50 -5.64 -6.85
C HIS A 323 8.34 -6.52 -7.33
N PHE A 324 8.55 -7.40 -8.31
CA PHE A 324 7.49 -8.23 -8.94
C PHE A 324 6.25 -7.41 -9.35
N PRO A 325 6.41 -6.37 -10.20
CA PRO A 325 5.31 -5.56 -10.72
C PRO A 325 4.37 -6.38 -11.61
N ILE A 326 3.08 -6.00 -11.63
CA ILE A 326 2.08 -6.66 -12.44
C ILE A 326 2.23 -6.22 -13.89
N LEU A 327 2.58 -7.20 -14.74
CA LEU A 327 2.77 -7.01 -16.17
C LEU A 327 1.42 -6.75 -16.83
N ALA A 328 1.29 -5.62 -17.49
CA ALA A 328 0.10 -5.22 -18.23
C ALA A 328 0.22 -5.59 -19.71
N ASP A 329 1.34 -5.30 -20.34
CA ASP A 329 1.59 -5.55 -21.76
C ASP A 329 3.10 -5.48 -22.08
N PHE A 330 3.44 -5.58 -23.37
CA PHE A 330 4.76 -5.25 -23.89
C PHE A 330 4.66 -4.14 -24.94
N GLU A 331 5.63 -3.22 -24.92
CA GLU A 331 5.80 -2.26 -26.01
C GLU A 331 6.19 -2.95 -27.33
N SER A 332 6.12 -2.22 -28.44
CA SER A 332 6.61 -2.68 -29.75
C SER A 332 8.10 -3.05 -29.75
N THR A 333 8.88 -2.47 -28.82
CA THR A 333 10.29 -2.75 -28.57
C THR A 333 10.51 -3.98 -27.67
N ASN A 334 9.43 -4.68 -27.28
CA ASN A 334 9.42 -5.80 -26.35
C ASN A 334 9.90 -5.42 -24.93
N ARG A 335 9.74 -4.16 -24.53
CA ARG A 335 9.91 -3.72 -23.13
C ARG A 335 8.62 -4.01 -22.34
N PRO A 336 8.73 -4.50 -21.10
CA PRO A 336 7.57 -4.78 -20.26
C PRO A 336 6.90 -3.48 -19.79
N VAL A 337 5.57 -3.46 -19.83
CA VAL A 337 4.74 -2.36 -19.35
C VAL A 337 3.98 -2.82 -18.11
N TYR A 338 4.03 -2.04 -17.05
CA TYR A 338 3.44 -2.36 -15.76
C TYR A 338 2.24 -1.47 -15.44
N ILE A 339 1.38 -1.96 -14.55
CA ILE A 339 0.23 -1.21 -14.05
C ILE A 339 0.71 -0.20 -13.01
N ALA A 340 0.38 1.07 -13.23
CA ALA A 340 0.66 2.16 -12.31
C ALA A 340 -0.60 2.93 -11.93
N ASN A 341 -0.50 3.75 -10.89
CA ASN A 341 -1.55 4.66 -10.48
C ASN A 341 -0.95 5.99 -10.02
N HIS A 342 -1.65 7.08 -10.28
CA HIS A 342 -1.23 8.39 -9.81
C HIS A 342 -1.38 8.46 -8.28
N PHE A 343 -0.35 8.95 -7.59
CA PHE A 343 -0.32 8.91 -6.12
C PHE A 343 -1.45 9.77 -5.51
N ASP A 344 -1.69 10.96 -6.07
CA ASP A 344 -2.65 11.92 -5.53
C ASP A 344 -4.07 11.76 -6.13
N ASP A 345 -4.21 10.99 -7.21
CA ASP A 345 -5.50 10.72 -7.86
C ASP A 345 -5.62 9.23 -8.24
N PRO A 346 -6.14 8.39 -7.32
CA PRO A 346 -6.25 6.96 -7.57
C PRO A 346 -7.41 6.60 -8.51
N THR A 347 -8.03 7.58 -9.18
CA THR A 347 -9.23 7.33 -10.01
C THR A 347 -8.91 6.65 -11.33
N SER A 348 -7.71 6.84 -11.90
CA SER A 348 -7.37 6.26 -13.21
C SER A 348 -6.10 5.41 -13.17
N LEU A 349 -6.25 4.14 -13.51
CA LEU A 349 -5.10 3.26 -13.72
C LEU A 349 -4.35 3.67 -14.98
N SER A 350 -3.03 3.66 -14.87
CA SER A 350 -2.09 4.06 -15.91
C SER A 350 -1.09 2.96 -16.18
N LEU A 351 -0.24 3.19 -17.17
CA LEU A 351 0.81 2.25 -17.58
C LEU A 351 2.17 2.93 -17.45
N VAL A 352 3.19 2.15 -17.07
CA VAL A 352 4.58 2.63 -16.95
C VAL A 352 5.57 1.58 -17.45
N THR A 353 6.65 2.01 -18.09
CA THR A 353 7.73 1.12 -18.51
C THR A 353 8.94 1.27 -17.58
N GLU A 354 9.74 0.21 -17.43
CA GLU A 354 11.00 0.27 -16.66
C GLU A 354 11.93 1.36 -17.24
N GLY A 355 12.49 2.17 -16.34
CA GLY A 355 13.32 3.33 -16.67
C GLY A 355 12.53 4.65 -16.86
N ASP A 356 11.20 4.62 -16.90
CA ASP A 356 10.42 5.85 -17.05
C ASP A 356 10.37 6.64 -15.73
N ALA A 357 10.44 7.97 -15.83
CA ALA A 357 10.40 8.90 -14.68
C ALA A 357 8.98 9.36 -14.31
N ALA A 358 8.00 9.13 -15.19
CA ALA A 358 6.65 9.63 -15.05
C ALA A 358 5.66 8.71 -15.76
N ILE A 359 4.42 8.72 -15.29
CA ILE A 359 3.28 8.09 -15.96
C ILE A 359 2.50 9.13 -16.77
N GLN A 360 1.84 8.67 -17.83
CA GLN A 360 0.77 9.43 -18.48
C GLN A 360 -0.57 8.85 -18.02
N TYR A 361 -1.47 9.74 -17.60
CA TYR A 361 -2.82 9.38 -17.16
C TYR A 361 -3.83 10.34 -17.77
N GLU A 362 -5.06 9.87 -17.94
CA GLU A 362 -6.15 10.69 -18.46
C GLU A 362 -6.96 11.23 -17.28
N GLY A 363 -6.85 12.55 -17.04
CA GLY A 363 -7.53 13.22 -15.95
C GLY A 363 -9.06 13.26 -16.12
N GLU A 364 -9.76 13.83 -15.13
CA GLU A 364 -11.23 13.88 -15.09
C GLU A 364 -11.89 14.52 -16.33
N ASN A 365 -11.19 15.46 -16.98
CA ASN A 365 -11.63 16.17 -18.18
C ASN A 365 -11.26 15.46 -19.49
N GLY A 366 -10.78 14.20 -19.44
CA GLY A 366 -10.35 13.44 -20.61
C GLY A 366 -9.02 13.89 -21.22
N THR A 367 -8.32 14.87 -20.62
CA THR A 367 -7.00 15.31 -21.10
C THR A 367 -5.88 14.47 -20.51
N TRP A 368 -4.89 14.15 -21.33
CA TRP A 368 -3.67 13.47 -20.88
C TRP A 368 -2.83 14.41 -20.02
N GLN A 369 -2.40 13.90 -18.88
CA GLN A 369 -1.55 14.56 -17.90
C GLN A 369 -0.37 13.67 -17.58
N SER A 370 0.74 14.30 -17.18
CA SER A 370 1.93 13.60 -16.74
C SER A 370 2.04 13.70 -15.22
N ALA A 371 2.44 12.61 -14.57
CA ALA A 371 2.78 12.64 -13.16
C ALA A 371 4.10 11.94 -12.88
N GLU A 372 4.99 12.65 -12.19
CA GLU A 372 6.27 12.13 -11.71
C GLU A 372 6.11 11.29 -10.43
N ARG A 373 5.05 11.55 -9.66
CA ARG A 373 4.74 10.79 -8.45
C ARG A 373 3.64 9.77 -8.70
N PHE A 374 4.02 8.51 -8.70
CA PHE A 374 3.11 7.40 -8.96
C PHE A 374 3.51 6.16 -8.17
N VAL A 375 2.56 5.24 -8.07
CA VAL A 375 2.75 3.91 -7.46
C VAL A 375 2.58 2.84 -8.52
N VAL A 376 3.26 1.71 -8.35
CA VAL A 376 3.21 0.55 -9.25
C VAL A 376 2.53 -0.61 -8.54
N LEU A 377 1.58 -1.27 -9.21
CA LEU A 377 0.92 -2.45 -8.67
C LEU A 377 1.89 -3.62 -8.70
N CYS A 378 2.13 -4.24 -7.55
CA CYS A 378 3.08 -5.35 -7.40
C CYS A 378 2.46 -6.52 -6.64
N LEU A 379 3.13 -7.68 -6.69
CA LEU A 379 2.84 -8.77 -5.77
C LEU A 379 3.20 -8.38 -4.35
N ARG A 380 2.24 -8.54 -3.43
CA ARG A 380 2.41 -8.24 -2.01
C ARG A 380 3.47 -9.09 -1.34
N HIS A 381 3.57 -10.36 -1.76
CA HIS A 381 4.53 -11.32 -1.25
C HIS A 381 5.43 -11.85 -2.36
N ASP A 382 6.54 -12.50 -1.99
CA ASP A 382 7.37 -13.19 -2.98
C ASP A 382 6.54 -14.30 -3.65
N PRO A 383 6.71 -14.57 -4.95
CA PRO A 383 5.99 -15.63 -5.65
C PRO A 383 6.09 -17.01 -4.96
N VAL A 384 7.22 -17.28 -4.30
CA VAL A 384 7.47 -18.53 -3.56
C VAL A 384 6.63 -18.67 -2.28
N ASP A 385 6.17 -17.54 -1.73
CA ASP A 385 5.24 -17.49 -0.60
C ASP A 385 3.80 -17.38 -1.08
N THR A 386 3.47 -17.88 -2.27
CA THR A 386 2.07 -18.02 -2.62
C THR A 386 1.58 -19.43 -2.27
N PRO A 387 0.58 -19.56 -1.37
CA PRO A 387 -0.08 -20.82 -1.08
C PRO A 387 -0.51 -21.53 -2.35
N ALA A 388 -0.21 -22.83 -2.43
CA ALA A 388 -0.65 -23.66 -3.55
C ALA A 388 -2.18 -23.67 -3.70
N SER A 389 -2.93 -23.37 -2.62
CA SER A 389 -4.39 -23.28 -2.63
C SER A 389 -4.94 -22.11 -3.44
N TYR A 390 -4.17 -21.05 -3.70
CA TYR A 390 -4.60 -19.99 -4.61
C TYR A 390 -4.75 -20.50 -6.05
N PHE A 391 -4.17 -21.67 -6.37
CA PHE A 391 -4.24 -22.29 -7.69
C PHE A 391 -4.83 -23.70 -7.61
N PRO A 392 -6.08 -23.91 -8.05
CA PRO A 392 -6.48 -25.23 -8.51
C PRO A 392 -5.44 -25.71 -9.53
N LYS A 393 -4.98 -26.96 -9.42
CA LYS A 393 -3.95 -27.52 -10.31
C LYS A 393 -4.32 -27.39 -11.80
N SER A 394 -5.62 -27.42 -12.11
CA SER A 394 -6.14 -27.17 -13.45
C SER A 394 -5.71 -25.81 -14.00
N GLN A 395 -5.67 -24.79 -13.15
CA GLN A 395 -5.32 -23.46 -13.57
C GLN A 395 -3.81 -23.27 -13.75
N GLN A 396 -2.92 -24.19 -13.37
CA GLN A 396 -1.46 -23.95 -13.48
C GLN A 396 -0.93 -23.86 -14.92
N SER A 397 -1.71 -24.30 -15.91
CA SER A 397 -1.38 -24.20 -17.34
C SER A 397 -2.38 -23.27 -18.04
N GLY A 398 -1.91 -22.26 -18.76
CA GLY A 398 -2.77 -21.49 -19.70
C GLY A 398 -2.84 -19.98 -19.48
N GLY A 399 -2.45 -19.47 -18.31
CA GLY A 399 -2.44 -18.02 -18.06
C GLY A 399 -1.42 -17.27 -18.91
N MET A 400 -1.80 -16.07 -19.36
CA MET A 400 -0.93 -15.14 -20.08
C MET A 400 -0.17 -14.24 -19.10
N ASP A 401 1.04 -13.85 -19.49
CA ASP A 401 1.85 -12.82 -18.83
C ASP A 401 1.93 -12.99 -17.28
N PRO A 402 2.41 -14.14 -16.78
CA PRO A 402 2.35 -14.43 -15.35
C PRO A 402 3.36 -13.59 -14.56
N THR A 403 2.86 -12.78 -13.62
CA THR A 403 3.67 -12.24 -12.52
C THR A 403 3.41 -13.12 -11.29
N GLY A 404 4.07 -14.29 -11.25
CA GLY A 404 3.91 -15.26 -10.16
C GLY A 404 2.46 -15.77 -10.05
N PRO A 405 1.75 -15.50 -8.95
CA PRO A 405 0.36 -15.91 -8.78
C PRO A 405 -0.66 -15.09 -9.57
N ALA A 406 -0.32 -13.84 -9.88
CA ALA A 406 -1.16 -12.95 -10.66
C ALA A 406 -0.94 -13.18 -12.16
N ARG A 407 -2.02 -13.28 -12.92
CA ARG A 407 -1.97 -13.58 -14.37
C ARG A 407 -3.27 -13.20 -15.07
N TRP A 408 -3.16 -13.04 -16.37
CA TRP A 408 -4.29 -12.72 -17.22
C TRP A 408 -4.91 -13.98 -17.82
N PHE A 409 -6.22 -13.98 -17.89
CA PHE A 409 -7.03 -14.98 -18.59
C PHE A 409 -7.83 -14.29 -19.69
N LYS A 410 -8.01 -14.97 -20.82
CA LYS A 410 -8.92 -14.49 -21.85
C LYS A 410 -10.34 -14.50 -21.29
N PHE A 411 -11.01 -13.36 -21.38
CA PHE A 411 -12.39 -13.19 -20.94
C PHE A 411 -13.35 -13.07 -22.13
N TRP A 412 -13.01 -12.25 -23.12
CA TRP A 412 -13.83 -12.00 -24.30
C TRP A 412 -12.96 -11.66 -25.53
N PRO A 413 -13.30 -12.10 -26.76
CA PRO A 413 -14.47 -12.90 -27.16
C PRO A 413 -14.29 -14.41 -26.93
N GLU A 414 -13.07 -14.85 -26.67
CA GLU A 414 -12.77 -16.22 -26.25
C GLU A 414 -12.57 -16.24 -24.74
N LYS A 415 -13.12 -17.24 -24.07
CA LYS A 415 -13.01 -17.39 -22.62
C LYS A 415 -12.17 -18.61 -22.26
N ASP A 416 -11.21 -18.42 -21.36
CA ASP A 416 -10.46 -19.53 -20.77
C ASP A 416 -11.37 -20.35 -19.85
N ALA A 417 -11.19 -21.68 -19.83
CA ALA A 417 -12.09 -22.58 -19.09
C ALA A 417 -12.10 -22.27 -17.58
N GLU A 418 -10.97 -21.80 -17.06
CA GLU A 418 -10.76 -21.40 -15.67
C GLU A 418 -11.61 -20.20 -15.24
N VAL A 419 -11.96 -19.34 -16.20
CA VAL A 419 -12.77 -18.13 -15.98
C VAL A 419 -14.25 -18.53 -15.84
N LEU A 420 -14.70 -19.59 -16.51
CA LEU A 420 -16.10 -20.03 -16.49
C LEU A 420 -16.59 -20.38 -15.09
N ASP A 421 -15.79 -21.10 -14.31
CA ASP A 421 -16.18 -21.57 -12.98
C ASP A 421 -16.32 -20.43 -11.96
N LYS A 422 -15.39 -19.45 -11.99
CA LYS A 422 -15.37 -18.34 -11.02
C LYS A 422 -16.22 -17.14 -11.45
N CYS A 423 -16.20 -16.79 -12.73
CA CYS A 423 -16.90 -15.59 -13.22
C CYS A 423 -18.41 -15.82 -13.39
N GLY A 424 -18.85 -17.08 -13.55
CA GLY A 424 -20.28 -17.40 -13.59
C GLY A 424 -21.03 -17.07 -12.28
N GLU A 425 -20.30 -16.87 -11.17
CA GLU A 425 -20.85 -16.43 -9.89
C GLU A 425 -20.82 -14.90 -9.71
N MET A 426 -20.25 -14.15 -10.66
CA MET A 426 -20.11 -12.69 -10.61
C MET A 426 -21.07 -12.06 -11.63
N GLU A 427 -22.20 -11.55 -11.14
CA GLU A 427 -23.28 -10.98 -11.96
C GLU A 427 -22.76 -9.90 -12.91
N GLU A 428 -21.84 -9.05 -12.45
CA GLU A 428 -21.28 -7.94 -13.23
C GLU A 428 -20.45 -8.41 -14.43
N LEU A 429 -19.76 -9.55 -14.31
CA LEU A 429 -18.99 -10.11 -15.42
C LEU A 429 -19.91 -10.80 -16.43
N VAL A 430 -20.96 -11.47 -15.96
CA VAL A 430 -21.97 -12.07 -16.85
C VAL A 430 -22.67 -10.97 -17.65
N GLU A 431 -23.01 -9.86 -17.01
CA GLU A 431 -23.57 -8.68 -17.66
C GLU A 431 -22.61 -8.04 -18.67
N LEU A 432 -21.34 -7.88 -18.31
CA LEU A 432 -20.32 -7.37 -19.23
C LEU A 432 -20.19 -8.26 -20.47
N GLU A 433 -20.16 -9.57 -20.29
CA GLU A 433 -20.09 -10.54 -21.39
C GLU A 433 -21.33 -10.43 -22.30
N ASN A 434 -22.54 -10.48 -21.71
CA ASN A 434 -23.79 -10.33 -22.47
C ASN A 434 -23.83 -9.02 -23.25
N PHE A 435 -23.38 -7.93 -22.63
CA PHE A 435 -23.25 -6.63 -23.27
C PHE A 435 -22.30 -6.69 -24.47
N MET A 436 -21.10 -7.27 -24.30
CA MET A 436 -20.10 -7.38 -25.36
C MET A 436 -20.57 -8.29 -26.50
N ASP A 437 -21.31 -9.37 -26.19
CA ASP A 437 -21.90 -10.27 -27.17
C ASP A 437 -23.00 -9.58 -27.99
N ASP A 438 -23.98 -8.93 -27.34
CA ASP A 438 -25.05 -8.20 -28.04
C ASP A 438 -24.47 -7.05 -28.87
N PHE A 439 -23.53 -6.32 -28.29
CA PHE A 439 -22.84 -5.24 -28.97
C PHE A 439 -22.10 -5.74 -30.22
N SER A 440 -21.25 -6.77 -30.08
CA SER A 440 -20.47 -7.31 -31.20
C SER A 440 -21.37 -7.89 -32.30
N ALA A 441 -22.42 -8.62 -31.93
CA ALA A 441 -23.38 -9.21 -32.86
C ALA A 441 -24.18 -8.16 -33.64
N SER A 442 -24.42 -7.00 -33.03
CA SER A 442 -25.10 -5.90 -33.70
C SER A 442 -24.18 -5.12 -34.65
N THR A 443 -22.86 -5.14 -34.45
CA THR A 443 -21.89 -4.36 -35.23
C THR A 443 -21.38 -5.05 -36.49
N ASP A 444 -21.15 -4.25 -37.53
CA ASP A 444 -20.52 -4.66 -38.79
C ASP A 444 -19.23 -3.85 -39.01
N PRO A 445 -18.13 -4.44 -39.53
CA PRO A 445 -16.91 -3.71 -39.89
C PRO A 445 -17.13 -2.45 -40.74
N SER A 446 -18.21 -2.39 -41.52
CA SER A 446 -18.59 -1.25 -42.37
C SER A 446 -19.41 -0.16 -41.64
N ASP A 447 -19.81 -0.38 -40.40
CA ASP A 447 -20.56 0.61 -39.62
C ASP A 447 -19.75 1.89 -39.41
N THR A 448 -20.39 3.02 -39.67
CA THR A 448 -19.87 4.33 -39.29
C THR A 448 -19.80 4.48 -37.77
N ARG A 449 -18.98 5.43 -37.29
CA ARG A 449 -18.88 5.75 -35.86
C ARG A 449 -20.24 6.05 -35.22
N GLY A 450 -21.13 6.77 -35.94
CA GLY A 450 -22.50 7.07 -35.47
C GLY A 450 -23.36 5.83 -35.31
N GLN A 451 -23.33 4.90 -36.29
CA GLN A 451 -24.07 3.64 -36.21
C GLN A 451 -23.58 2.75 -35.07
N ARG A 452 -22.25 2.66 -34.86
CA ARG A 452 -21.67 1.92 -33.73
C ARG A 452 -22.09 2.51 -32.40
N LYS A 453 -22.11 3.85 -32.29
CA LYS A 453 -22.62 4.56 -31.11
C LYS A 453 -24.08 4.19 -30.83
N ASP A 454 -24.96 4.24 -31.83
CA ASP A 454 -26.38 3.91 -31.66
C ASP A 454 -26.58 2.43 -31.25
N LYS A 455 -25.81 1.52 -31.85
CA LYS A 455 -25.78 0.11 -31.50
C LYS A 455 -25.27 -0.14 -30.08
N PHE A 456 -24.24 0.59 -29.66
CA PHE A 456 -23.75 0.58 -28.28
C PHE A 456 -24.85 0.98 -27.29
N TYR A 457 -25.59 2.08 -27.55
CA TYR A 457 -26.72 2.47 -26.69
C TYR A 457 -27.83 1.42 -26.68
N SER A 458 -28.10 0.80 -27.83
CA SER A 458 -29.06 -0.29 -27.90
C SER A 458 -28.61 -1.45 -27.02
N ALA A 459 -27.34 -1.87 -27.10
CA ALA A 459 -26.78 -2.97 -26.31
C ALA A 459 -26.79 -2.67 -24.80
N VAL A 460 -26.45 -1.44 -24.40
CA VAL A 460 -26.57 -1.01 -22.99
C VAL A 460 -28.02 -1.14 -22.52
N LYS A 461 -28.99 -0.71 -23.33
CA LYS A 461 -30.41 -0.73 -22.96
C LYS A 461 -31.02 -2.13 -22.91
N THR A 462 -30.52 -3.06 -23.74
CA THR A 462 -31.03 -4.44 -23.82
C THR A 462 -30.46 -5.31 -22.72
N THR A 463 -29.17 -5.15 -22.43
CA THR A 463 -28.48 -5.99 -21.46
C THR A 463 -28.58 -5.47 -20.04
N ASP A 464 -28.98 -4.19 -19.89
CA ASP A 464 -29.06 -3.48 -18.61
C ASP A 464 -27.91 -3.88 -17.68
N PRO A 465 -26.65 -3.86 -18.18
CA PRO A 465 -25.54 -4.18 -17.31
C PRO A 465 -25.66 -3.16 -16.19
N VAL A 466 -25.61 -3.55 -14.91
CA VAL A 466 -25.88 -2.69 -13.75
C VAL A 466 -25.05 -1.43 -13.94
N LEU A 467 -25.61 -0.38 -14.53
CA LEU A 467 -24.97 0.88 -14.91
C LEU A 467 -25.69 2.02 -14.17
N ASP A 468 -26.38 1.64 -13.09
CA ASP A 468 -27.14 2.55 -12.22
C ASP A 468 -26.25 3.73 -11.80
N ASP A 469 -26.80 4.92 -11.99
CA ASP A 469 -26.26 6.27 -11.68
C ASP A 469 -25.31 6.95 -12.67
N CYS A 470 -25.37 6.63 -13.97
CA CYS A 470 -24.59 7.33 -15.02
C CYS A 470 -25.36 8.39 -15.84
N ASP A 471 -26.47 8.95 -15.35
CA ASP A 471 -27.23 9.99 -16.10
C ASP A 471 -26.38 11.23 -16.45
N TRP A 472 -25.43 11.61 -15.59
CA TRP A 472 -24.49 12.70 -15.84
C TRP A 472 -23.41 12.36 -16.89
N PHE A 473 -23.14 11.08 -17.10
CA PHE A 473 -22.11 10.57 -18.01
C PHE A 473 -22.58 10.50 -19.47
N TRP A 474 -23.89 10.33 -19.68
CA TRP A 474 -24.52 10.34 -21.00
C TRP A 474 -24.96 11.75 -21.44
N GLY A 475 -25.17 12.67 -20.49
CA GLY A 475 -25.62 14.04 -20.73
C GLY A 475 -24.54 15.13 -20.75
N GLY A 476 -23.25 14.76 -20.59
CA GLY A 476 -22.15 15.72 -20.55
C GLY A 476 -21.99 16.58 -21.83
N PRO A 477 -21.57 17.86 -21.73
CA PRO A 477 -21.48 18.81 -22.84
C PRO A 477 -20.46 18.45 -23.93
N GLU A 478 -19.62 17.45 -23.73
CA GLU A 478 -18.67 16.92 -24.74
C GLU A 478 -19.35 16.24 -25.94
N TRP A 479 -20.67 16.08 -25.90
CA TRP A 479 -21.48 15.64 -27.03
C TRP A 479 -22.14 16.78 -27.82
N ASP A 480 -21.83 18.06 -27.55
CA ASP A 480 -22.20 19.12 -28.50
C ASP A 480 -21.44 18.82 -29.81
N VAL A 481 -22.18 18.30 -30.78
CA VAL A 481 -21.71 17.83 -32.11
C VAL A 481 -20.82 18.88 -32.79
N ARG A 482 -20.95 20.16 -32.40
CA ARG A 482 -20.14 21.28 -32.87
C ARG A 482 -18.69 21.30 -32.43
N CYS A 483 -18.30 20.60 -31.36
CA CYS A 483 -16.89 20.49 -30.92
C CYS A 483 -16.14 19.32 -31.57
N ILE A 484 -16.85 18.34 -32.15
CA ILE A 484 -16.25 17.15 -32.76
C ILE A 484 -16.01 17.35 -34.27
N GLU A 485 -16.77 18.23 -34.94
CA GLU A 485 -16.55 18.55 -36.35
C GLU A 485 -15.25 19.36 -36.61
N SER A 486 -14.61 19.90 -35.57
CA SER A 486 -13.27 20.48 -35.65
C SER A 486 -12.16 19.54 -35.18
N TYR A 487 -12.48 18.29 -34.85
CA TYR A 487 -11.51 17.27 -34.44
C TYR A 487 -11.00 16.55 -35.70
N ASP A 488 -9.78 16.90 -36.13
CA ASP A 488 -9.10 16.24 -37.23
C ASP A 488 -8.46 14.94 -36.72
N PRO A 489 -8.88 13.74 -37.19
CA PRO A 489 -8.25 12.48 -36.81
C PRO A 489 -6.79 12.33 -37.29
N GLU A 490 -6.27 13.25 -38.13
CA GLU A 490 -4.84 13.30 -38.47
C GLU A 490 -3.97 14.03 -37.44
N GLU A 491 -4.54 14.72 -36.43
CA GLU A 491 -3.80 15.36 -35.33
C GLU A 491 -3.87 14.61 -33.99
N ASP A 492 -4.34 13.36 -33.98
CA ASP A 492 -4.06 12.47 -32.85
C ASP A 492 -2.53 12.30 -32.78
N TYR A 493 -1.93 12.70 -31.66
CA TYR A 493 -0.53 12.45 -31.33
C TYR A 493 -0.31 10.93 -31.28
N TYR A 494 -0.10 10.35 -32.46
CA TYR A 494 0.61 9.10 -32.59
C TYR A 494 1.99 9.31 -31.98
N PHE A 495 2.39 8.38 -31.12
CA PHE A 495 3.80 8.06 -31.01
C PHE A 495 4.32 7.85 -32.43
N ASP A 496 5.18 8.75 -32.89
CA ASP A 496 5.97 8.55 -34.09
C ASP A 496 6.72 7.22 -33.90
N LEU A 497 6.27 6.18 -34.60
CA LEU A 497 6.95 4.89 -34.72
C LEU A 497 8.24 4.99 -35.57
N GLU A 498 8.64 6.20 -35.94
CA GLU A 498 9.95 6.51 -36.51
C GLU A 498 10.85 7.20 -35.48
N GLY A 499 11.44 6.41 -34.57
CA GLY A 499 12.84 6.53 -34.11
C GLY A 499 13.39 7.85 -33.54
N GLU A 500 12.64 8.94 -33.40
CA GLU A 500 13.13 10.21 -32.84
C GLU A 500 12.25 10.70 -31.71
N SER A 501 12.82 10.66 -30.50
CA SER A 501 12.27 11.29 -29.30
C SER A 501 11.98 12.77 -29.56
N LYS A 502 10.71 13.13 -29.72
CA LYS A 502 10.21 14.52 -29.67
C LYS A 502 9.93 14.96 -28.23
N TYR A 503 10.90 14.75 -27.33
CA TYR A 503 11.01 15.57 -26.13
C TYR A 503 12.49 15.90 -25.93
N PRO A 504 12.83 17.15 -25.56
CA PRO A 504 14.19 17.45 -25.22
C PRO A 504 14.52 16.60 -24.00
N ARG A 505 15.45 15.64 -24.14
CA ARG A 505 16.31 15.25 -23.01
C ARG A 505 16.69 16.57 -22.35
N LEU A 506 16.31 16.75 -21.08
CA LEU A 506 16.78 17.84 -20.25
C LEU A 506 18.32 17.83 -20.34
N ARG A 507 18.86 18.59 -21.29
CA ARG A 507 20.29 18.86 -21.38
C ARG A 507 20.58 19.63 -20.11
N ARG A 508 21.36 19.02 -19.23
CA ARG A 508 22.12 19.72 -18.20
C ARG A 508 22.57 21.07 -18.77
N GLN A 509 22.07 22.15 -18.20
CA GLN A 509 22.82 23.40 -18.19
C GLN A 509 24.09 23.09 -17.41
N ILE A 510 25.16 22.81 -18.12
CA ILE A 510 26.50 23.00 -17.58
C ILE A 510 26.58 24.50 -17.34
N ILE A 511 26.62 24.89 -16.08
CA ILE A 511 27.12 26.20 -15.68
C ILE A 511 28.59 26.19 -16.11
N GLU A 512 28.87 26.79 -17.26
CA GLU A 512 30.22 27.28 -17.55
C GLU A 512 30.45 28.45 -16.59
N ASP A 513 31.04 28.14 -15.44
CA ASP A 513 31.66 29.14 -14.58
C ASP A 513 32.85 29.72 -15.34
N ASP A 514 32.60 30.88 -15.94
CA ASP A 514 33.59 31.80 -16.44
C ASP A 514 34.24 32.50 -15.23
N SER A 515 35.24 31.84 -14.64
CA SER A 515 36.17 32.47 -13.71
C SER A 515 37.60 32.29 -14.21
N GLY A 516 38.00 33.20 -15.10
CA GLY A 516 39.41 33.51 -15.29
C GLY A 516 40.01 34.03 -13.98
N SER A 517 41.03 33.34 -13.49
CA SER A 517 42.07 33.94 -12.68
C SER A 517 43.37 33.18 -12.88
N ASP A 518 44.30 33.84 -13.56
CA ASP A 518 45.71 33.53 -13.61
C ASP A 518 46.28 33.38 -12.20
N VAL A 519 46.91 32.24 -11.90
CA VAL A 519 48.01 32.15 -10.94
C VAL A 519 49.03 31.16 -11.49
N GLU A 520 50.21 31.71 -11.78
CA GLU A 520 51.43 31.02 -12.16
C GLU A 520 52.00 30.16 -11.03
N ASP A 521 52.75 29.15 -11.43
CA ASP A 521 53.92 28.56 -10.76
C ASP A 521 53.78 28.05 -9.32
N GLU A 522 53.92 26.73 -9.16
CA GLU A 522 55.07 26.20 -8.42
C GLU A 522 55.34 24.73 -8.80
N GLY A 523 56.57 24.48 -9.26
CA GLY A 523 57.05 23.16 -9.62
C GLY A 523 57.32 22.29 -8.40
N CYS A 524 57.07 20.98 -8.53
CA CYS A 524 57.62 19.99 -7.62
C CYS A 524 58.41 18.95 -8.39
N ALA A 525 59.71 18.94 -8.06
CA ALA A 525 60.74 18.09 -8.61
C ALA A 525 60.51 16.62 -8.21
N THR A 526 60.83 15.75 -9.17
CA THR A 526 61.03 14.32 -8.98
C THR A 526 62.31 14.08 -8.19
N GLY A 527 62.17 13.66 -6.94
CA GLY A 527 63.26 13.16 -6.09
C GLY A 527 63.28 11.64 -6.08
N SER A 528 64.21 11.07 -6.84
CA SER A 528 64.77 9.74 -6.65
C SER A 528 65.72 9.74 -5.45
N GLU A 529 65.65 8.75 -4.55
CA GLU A 529 66.84 8.10 -3.96
C GLU A 529 66.48 6.87 -3.13
N GLU A 530 67.44 5.93 -3.12
CA GLU A 530 67.41 4.54 -2.68
C GLU A 530 67.77 4.35 -1.19
N SER A 531 67.55 3.11 -0.72
CA SER A 531 68.29 2.38 0.35
C SER A 531 68.06 2.83 1.81
N GLU A 532 68.17 2.00 2.85
CA GLU A 532 68.15 0.56 3.18
C GLU A 532 67.98 0.55 4.73
N ASP A 533 67.47 -0.56 5.30
CA ASP A 533 67.15 -0.84 6.72
C ASP A 533 65.84 -0.28 7.34
#